data_AF-A0A3B8QI92-F1
#
_entry.id   AF-A0A3B8QI92-F1
#
_cell.length_a   1.000
_cell.length_b   1.000
_cell.length_c   1.000
_cell.angle_alpha   90.00
_cell.angle_beta   90.00
_cell.angle_gamma   90.00
#
_symmetry.space_group_name_H-M   'P 1'
#
loop_
_entity.id
_entity.type
_entity.pdbx_description
1 polymer ?
#
loop_
_entity_poly.entity_id
_entity_poly.type
_entity_poly.pdbx_seq_one_letter_code
_entity_poly.pdbx_strand_id
1 'polypeptide(L)'
;MLTRRHIRIKVMQALFGFYQGESEDSSRSLKALNESISSIYILYLFELRMFWQFHRFLEERLEIEKNKQFPIAARMARIEALLNMPFMQALVSDTGVVAAWEQHKIVWGDRVDLLRTAFFEFWNAELQSGWMDQLDVLEEQDAVIWLKRFYREAMANNENIHSHYEEISMHWADDLDAAQMMAVQTIQNAKRGQSLLVKLFKDASDEAFGASLFLKSVRQHPDWMELIKSKANQWEYERLAPVERCLLDMALTEMVDFQEVPIKVSINEPIELAKQY
;
A
#
# COMPACT_ATOMS: atom_id res chain seq x y z
N MET A 1 4.39 -0.56 -7.05
CA MET A 1 5.00 -1.91 -6.95
C MET A 1 5.47 -2.10 -5.52
N LEU A 2 5.41 -3.32 -5.01
CA LEU A 2 6.00 -3.69 -3.74
C LEU A 2 7.53 -3.57 -3.79
N THR A 3 8.10 -3.22 -2.65
CA THR A 3 9.55 -3.34 -2.42
C THR A 3 9.85 -4.71 -1.83
N ARG A 4 11.11 -5.18 -1.93
CA ARG A 4 11.53 -6.43 -1.26
C ARG A 4 11.31 -6.41 0.26
N ARG A 5 11.27 -5.23 0.90
CA ARG A 5 10.90 -5.10 2.33
C ARG A 5 9.46 -5.58 2.59
N HIS A 6 8.49 -5.14 1.79
CA HIS A 6 7.11 -5.60 1.92
C HIS A 6 6.99 -7.12 1.73
N ILE A 7 7.73 -7.67 0.76
CA ILE A 7 7.74 -9.12 0.52
C ILE A 7 8.36 -9.87 1.71
N ARG A 8 9.44 -9.36 2.32
CA ARG A 8 10.04 -9.95 3.53
C ARG A 8 9.09 -9.97 4.72
N ILE A 9 8.31 -8.90 4.93
CA ILE A 9 7.28 -8.87 5.98
C ILE A 9 6.30 -10.02 5.78
N LYS A 10 5.80 -10.21 4.55
CA LYS A 10 4.91 -11.33 4.22
C LYS A 10 5.56 -12.70 4.42
N VAL A 11 6.82 -12.85 4.02
CA VAL A 11 7.56 -14.10 4.25
C VAL A 11 7.73 -14.37 5.75
N MET A 12 8.09 -13.38 6.54
CA MET A 12 8.21 -13.50 8.00
C MET A 12 6.87 -13.90 8.64
N GLN A 13 5.76 -13.26 8.25
CA GLN A 13 4.41 -13.62 8.72
C GLN A 13 4.05 -15.07 8.35
N ALA A 14 4.40 -15.50 7.13
CA ALA A 14 4.17 -16.87 6.67
C ALA A 14 5.04 -17.90 7.41
N LEU A 15 6.32 -17.58 7.67
CA LEU A 15 7.21 -18.42 8.49
C LEU A 15 6.68 -18.54 9.92
N PHE A 16 6.25 -17.43 10.51
CA PHE A 16 5.66 -17.43 11.85
C PHE A 16 4.42 -18.34 11.90
N GLY A 17 3.49 -18.17 10.94
CA GLY A 17 2.30 -19.02 10.86
C GLY A 17 2.64 -20.50 10.62
N PHE A 18 3.68 -20.78 9.84
CA PHE A 18 4.15 -22.15 9.58
C PHE A 18 4.76 -22.79 10.84
N TYR A 19 5.66 -22.11 11.55
CA TYR A 19 6.32 -22.66 12.75
C TYR A 19 5.39 -22.76 13.97
N GLN A 20 4.37 -21.91 14.05
CA GLN A 20 3.38 -21.94 15.13
C GLN A 20 2.19 -22.86 14.82
N GLY A 21 2.05 -23.30 13.57
CA GLY A 21 0.94 -24.15 13.13
C GLY A 21 1.11 -25.61 13.54
N GLU A 22 0.00 -26.33 13.69
CA GLU A 22 0.00 -27.76 14.02
C GLU A 22 0.38 -28.66 12.82
N SER A 23 0.29 -28.13 11.60
CA SER A 23 0.62 -28.85 10.37
C SER A 23 1.83 -28.24 9.67
N GLU A 24 2.90 -29.01 9.51
CA GLU A 24 4.11 -28.65 8.73
C GLU A 24 3.88 -28.72 7.21
N ASP A 25 2.70 -28.28 6.73
CA ASP A 25 2.37 -28.26 5.30
C ASP A 25 2.89 -26.98 4.65
N SER A 26 4.10 -27.06 4.09
CA SER A 26 4.74 -25.95 3.39
C SER A 26 3.98 -25.52 2.13
N SER A 27 3.23 -26.42 1.49
CA SER A 27 2.42 -26.08 0.31
C SER A 27 1.24 -25.19 0.70
N ARG A 28 0.56 -25.53 1.79
CA ARG A 28 -0.54 -24.72 2.33
C ARG A 28 -0.06 -23.33 2.74
N SER A 29 1.06 -23.24 3.47
CA SER A 29 1.61 -21.95 3.92
C SER A 29 2.12 -21.10 2.75
N LEU A 30 2.71 -21.71 1.72
CA LEU A 30 3.09 -20.99 0.50
C LEU A 30 1.88 -20.41 -0.23
N LYS A 31 0.78 -21.17 -0.31
CA LYS A 31 -0.46 -20.67 -0.89
C LYS A 31 -1.00 -19.47 -0.09
N ALA A 32 -1.02 -19.57 1.23
CA ALA A 32 -1.43 -18.47 2.11
C ALA A 32 -0.53 -17.22 1.96
N LEU A 33 0.79 -17.41 1.82
CA LEU A 33 1.73 -16.32 1.52
C LEU A 33 1.36 -15.59 0.22
N ASN A 34 1.14 -16.34 -0.86
CA ASN A 34 0.80 -15.76 -2.16
C ASN A 34 -0.56 -15.04 -2.13
N GLU A 35 -1.55 -15.59 -1.43
CA GLU A 35 -2.85 -14.95 -1.21
C GLU A 35 -2.70 -13.67 -0.39
N SER A 36 -1.86 -13.68 0.66
CA SER A 36 -1.58 -12.52 1.49
C SER A 36 -0.91 -11.39 0.69
N ILE A 37 0.10 -11.71 -0.14
CA ILE A 37 0.73 -10.73 -1.03
C ILE A 37 -0.29 -10.18 -2.04
N SER A 38 -1.11 -11.05 -2.64
CA SER A 38 -2.15 -10.63 -3.59
C SER A 38 -3.22 -9.75 -2.94
N SER A 39 -3.48 -9.93 -1.64
CA SER A 39 -4.41 -9.10 -0.86
C SER A 39 -3.98 -7.63 -0.79
N ILE A 40 -2.68 -7.34 -0.84
CA ILE A 40 -2.16 -5.96 -0.90
C ILE A 40 -2.65 -5.26 -2.17
N TYR A 41 -2.75 -5.99 -3.29
CA TYR A 41 -3.29 -5.44 -4.53
C TYR A 41 -4.76 -5.04 -4.38
N ILE A 42 -5.55 -5.84 -3.65
CA ILE A 42 -6.96 -5.53 -3.37
C ILE A 42 -7.06 -4.24 -2.54
N LEU A 43 -6.25 -4.10 -1.50
CA LEU A 43 -6.20 -2.88 -0.69
C LEU A 43 -5.78 -1.66 -1.54
N TYR A 44 -4.78 -1.80 -2.40
CA TYR A 44 -4.39 -0.76 -3.36
C TYR A 44 -5.56 -0.34 -4.28
N LEU A 45 -6.39 -1.28 -4.73
CA LEU A 45 -7.56 -0.94 -5.53
C LEU A 45 -8.60 -0.16 -4.74
N PHE A 46 -8.77 -0.43 -3.44
CA PHE A 46 -9.60 0.39 -2.55
C PHE A 46 -9.07 1.81 -2.43
N GLU A 47 -7.74 1.98 -2.26
CA GLU A 47 -7.07 3.29 -2.25
C GLU A 47 -7.36 4.07 -3.54
N LEU A 48 -7.22 3.43 -4.71
CA LEU A 48 -7.56 4.07 -5.99
C LEU A 48 -9.04 4.43 -6.09
N ARG A 49 -9.93 3.59 -5.56
CA ARG A 49 -11.38 3.85 -5.60
C ARG A 49 -11.75 5.08 -4.79
N MET A 50 -11.01 5.42 -3.73
CA MET A 50 -11.23 6.66 -2.98
C MET A 50 -11.00 7.90 -3.85
N PHE A 51 -9.96 7.91 -4.67
CA PHE A 51 -9.73 9.03 -5.60
C PHE A 51 -10.84 9.18 -6.63
N TRP A 52 -11.47 8.07 -7.05
CA TRP A 52 -12.60 8.14 -7.97
C TRP A 52 -13.83 8.75 -7.28
N GLN A 53 -14.06 8.43 -6.02
CA GLN A 53 -15.11 9.09 -5.22
C GLN A 53 -14.79 10.57 -5.02
N PHE A 54 -13.51 10.91 -4.81
CA PHE A 54 -13.07 12.29 -4.68
C PHE A 54 -13.21 13.10 -5.97
N HIS A 55 -12.95 12.49 -7.13
CA HIS A 55 -13.24 13.09 -8.44
C HIS A 55 -14.70 13.54 -8.53
N ARG A 56 -15.63 12.63 -8.21
CA ARG A 56 -17.07 12.93 -8.21
C ARG A 56 -17.44 14.01 -7.21
N PHE A 57 -16.80 14.01 -6.05
CA PHE A 57 -16.95 15.08 -5.07
C PHE A 57 -16.53 16.43 -5.66
N LEU A 58 -15.38 16.51 -6.34
CA LEU A 58 -14.92 17.73 -7.01
C LEU A 58 -15.86 18.18 -8.15
N GLU A 59 -16.38 17.26 -8.95
CA GLU A 59 -17.42 17.58 -9.96
C GLU A 59 -18.66 18.19 -9.31
N GLU A 60 -19.12 17.62 -8.21
CA GLU A 60 -20.25 18.13 -7.43
C GLU A 60 -19.95 19.55 -6.88
N ARG A 61 -18.73 19.78 -6.35
CA ARG A 61 -18.30 21.10 -5.87
C ARG A 61 -18.26 22.13 -7.00
N LEU A 62 -17.80 21.74 -8.18
CA LEU A 62 -17.76 22.61 -9.36
C LEU A 62 -19.17 23.01 -9.81
N GLU A 63 -20.09 22.05 -9.92
CA GLU A 63 -21.48 22.33 -10.28
C GLU A 63 -22.19 23.20 -9.25
N ILE A 64 -21.93 23.00 -7.95
CA ILE A 64 -22.45 23.88 -6.91
C ILE A 64 -21.93 25.30 -7.08
N GLU A 65 -20.62 25.49 -7.34
CA GLU A 65 -20.03 26.82 -7.51
C GLU A 65 -20.59 27.54 -8.75
N LYS A 66 -20.76 26.83 -9.88
CA LYS A 66 -21.38 27.37 -11.11
C LYS A 66 -22.80 27.91 -10.88
N ASN A 67 -23.56 27.25 -10.01
CA ASN A 67 -24.97 27.58 -9.75
C ASN A 67 -25.16 28.63 -8.64
N LYS A 68 -24.09 29.14 -8.02
CA LYS A 68 -24.20 30.22 -7.03
C LYS A 68 -24.62 31.53 -7.67
N GLN A 69 -25.26 32.39 -6.87
CA GLN A 69 -25.58 33.76 -7.30
C GLN A 69 -24.31 34.58 -7.61
N PHE A 70 -23.22 34.34 -6.89
CA PHE A 70 -21.92 34.97 -7.10
C PHE A 70 -20.83 33.88 -7.19
N PRO A 71 -20.65 33.24 -8.36
CA PRO A 71 -19.61 32.25 -8.56
C PRO A 71 -18.20 32.86 -8.46
N ILE A 72 -17.27 32.12 -7.85
CA ILE A 72 -15.87 32.51 -7.77
C ILE A 72 -15.09 31.85 -8.90
N ALA A 73 -14.72 32.65 -9.92
CA ALA A 73 -14.04 32.15 -11.12
C ALA A 73 -12.70 31.45 -10.81
N ALA A 74 -11.92 31.97 -9.85
CA ALA A 74 -10.66 31.37 -9.42
C ALA A 74 -10.85 29.95 -8.87
N ARG A 75 -11.91 29.77 -8.06
CA ARG A 75 -12.28 28.48 -7.49
C ARG A 75 -12.68 27.47 -8.55
N MET A 76 -13.53 27.89 -9.48
CA MET A 76 -13.93 27.04 -10.60
C MET A 76 -12.70 26.59 -11.41
N ALA A 77 -11.81 27.53 -11.74
CA ALA A 77 -10.59 27.23 -12.48
C ALA A 77 -9.67 26.23 -11.75
N ARG A 78 -9.54 26.34 -10.42
CA ARG A 78 -8.77 25.37 -9.61
C ARG A 78 -9.41 24.00 -9.57
N ILE A 79 -10.72 23.91 -9.36
CA ILE A 79 -11.41 22.61 -9.39
C ILE A 79 -11.27 21.97 -10.77
N GLU A 80 -11.45 22.74 -11.84
CA GLU A 80 -11.26 22.28 -13.22
C GLU A 80 -9.82 21.82 -13.47
N ALA A 81 -8.81 22.54 -12.98
CA ALA A 81 -7.42 22.12 -13.10
C ALA A 81 -7.14 20.79 -12.38
N LEU A 82 -7.69 20.59 -11.18
CA LEU A 82 -7.61 19.33 -10.44
C LEU A 82 -8.32 18.18 -11.18
N LEU A 83 -9.52 18.40 -11.70
CA LEU A 83 -10.26 17.40 -12.48
C LEU A 83 -9.55 17.03 -13.80
N ASN A 84 -8.85 17.99 -14.42
CA ASN A 84 -8.18 17.80 -15.71
C ASN A 84 -6.72 17.32 -15.59
N MET A 85 -6.22 17.11 -14.38
CA MET A 85 -4.87 16.57 -14.19
C MET A 85 -4.77 15.14 -14.77
N PRO A 86 -3.58 14.71 -15.25
CA PRO A 86 -3.44 13.41 -15.93
C PRO A 86 -3.94 12.22 -15.11
N PHE A 87 -3.69 12.20 -13.81
CA PHE A 87 -4.16 11.15 -12.91
C PHE A 87 -5.69 11.04 -12.87
N MET A 88 -6.40 12.15 -12.64
CA MET A 88 -7.87 12.16 -12.55
C MET A 88 -8.52 11.73 -13.86
N GLN A 89 -8.02 12.24 -14.98
CA GLN A 89 -8.50 11.87 -16.30
C GLN A 89 -8.26 10.39 -16.59
N ALA A 90 -7.08 9.87 -16.29
CA ALA A 90 -6.78 8.45 -16.46
C ALA A 90 -7.66 7.58 -15.55
N LEU A 91 -7.87 7.98 -14.29
CA LEU A 91 -8.64 7.21 -13.31
C LEU A 91 -10.10 6.99 -13.73
N VAL A 92 -10.71 7.97 -14.40
CA VAL A 92 -12.11 7.89 -14.83
C VAL A 92 -12.26 7.23 -16.21
N SER A 93 -11.25 7.34 -17.09
CA SER A 93 -11.32 6.83 -18.46
C SER A 93 -10.65 5.47 -18.69
N ASP A 94 -9.79 5.01 -17.79
CA ASP A 94 -9.07 3.75 -17.93
C ASP A 94 -9.99 2.54 -17.64
N THR A 95 -10.39 1.86 -18.72
CA THR A 95 -11.19 0.64 -18.66
C THR A 95 -10.55 -0.48 -17.84
N GLY A 96 -9.21 -0.52 -17.74
CA GLY A 96 -8.50 -1.51 -16.94
C GLY A 96 -8.72 -1.31 -15.45
N VAL A 97 -8.79 -0.06 -14.99
CA VAL A 97 -9.12 0.26 -13.59
C VAL A 97 -10.54 -0.20 -13.25
N VAL A 98 -11.51 0.10 -14.12
CA VAL A 98 -12.91 -0.32 -13.94
C VAL A 98 -13.01 -1.85 -13.90
N ALA A 99 -12.39 -2.54 -14.86
CA ALA A 99 -12.37 -3.99 -14.91
C ALA A 99 -11.74 -4.61 -13.65
N ALA A 100 -10.65 -4.03 -13.13
CA ALA A 100 -10.03 -4.50 -11.90
C ALA A 100 -10.94 -4.32 -10.68
N TRP A 101 -11.63 -3.17 -10.56
CA TRP A 101 -12.61 -2.97 -9.49
C TRP A 101 -13.77 -3.95 -9.55
N GLU A 102 -14.29 -4.24 -10.75
CA GLU A 102 -15.36 -5.22 -10.94
C GLU A 102 -14.91 -6.65 -10.62
N GLN A 103 -13.75 -7.05 -11.17
CA GLN A 103 -13.16 -8.37 -10.94
C GLN A 103 -12.93 -8.65 -9.45
N HIS A 104 -12.40 -7.68 -8.72
CA HIS A 104 -12.08 -7.80 -7.30
C HIS A 104 -13.21 -7.33 -6.38
N LYS A 105 -14.37 -6.94 -6.93
CA LYS A 105 -15.55 -6.45 -6.19
C LYS A 105 -15.24 -5.29 -5.23
N ILE A 106 -14.45 -4.35 -5.70
CA ILE A 106 -13.98 -3.19 -4.92
C ILE A 106 -15.11 -2.15 -4.83
N VAL A 107 -15.81 -2.15 -3.69
CA VAL A 107 -16.98 -1.30 -3.48
C VAL A 107 -16.97 -0.77 -2.05
N TRP A 108 -17.09 0.56 -1.90
CA TRP A 108 -17.24 1.22 -0.61
C TRP A 108 -18.67 1.14 -0.05
N GLY A 109 -19.67 1.00 -0.91
CA GLY A 109 -21.08 0.80 -0.51
C GLY A 109 -21.57 1.89 0.43
N ASP A 110 -22.18 1.49 1.54
CA ASP A 110 -22.71 2.40 2.57
C ASP A 110 -21.61 3.19 3.30
N ARG A 111 -20.34 2.77 3.19
CA ARG A 111 -19.19 3.47 3.77
C ARG A 111 -18.67 4.60 2.88
N VAL A 112 -19.33 4.94 1.77
CA VAL A 112 -19.01 6.16 1.01
C VAL A 112 -19.17 7.43 1.86
N ASP A 113 -20.10 7.46 2.81
CA ASP A 113 -20.29 8.61 3.71
C ASP A 113 -19.08 8.89 4.61
N LEU A 114 -18.34 7.83 4.98
CA LEU A 114 -17.08 7.95 5.68
C LEU A 114 -16.07 8.77 4.85
N LEU A 115 -15.94 8.43 3.56
CA LEU A 115 -15.07 9.17 2.64
C LEU A 115 -15.54 10.60 2.47
N ARG A 116 -16.86 10.81 2.29
CA ARG A 116 -17.42 12.15 2.11
C ARG A 116 -17.15 13.04 3.31
N THR A 117 -17.26 12.53 4.52
CA THR A 117 -16.94 13.28 5.75
C THR A 117 -15.51 13.79 5.71
N ALA A 118 -14.55 12.91 5.43
CA ALA A 118 -13.14 13.30 5.32
C ALA A 118 -12.85 14.26 4.14
N PHE A 119 -13.55 14.08 3.00
CA PHE A 119 -13.45 15.03 1.89
C PHE A 119 -13.94 16.42 2.28
N PHE A 120 -15.06 16.52 2.99
CA PHE A 120 -15.62 17.80 3.42
C PHE A 120 -14.73 18.51 4.45
N GLU A 121 -14.17 17.77 5.41
CA GLU A 121 -13.24 18.33 6.39
C GLU A 121 -12.02 18.97 5.70
N PHE A 122 -11.37 18.23 4.80
CA PHE A 122 -10.25 18.75 4.03
C PHE A 122 -10.67 19.93 3.14
N TRP A 123 -11.77 19.79 2.40
CA TRP A 123 -12.29 20.83 1.53
C TRP A 123 -12.57 22.15 2.27
N ASN A 124 -13.17 22.07 3.45
CA ASN A 124 -13.46 23.25 4.26
C ASN A 124 -12.17 23.93 4.75
N ALA A 125 -11.13 23.17 5.11
CA ALA A 125 -9.83 23.74 5.44
C ALA A 125 -9.19 24.45 4.23
N GLU A 126 -9.29 23.87 3.03
CA GLU A 126 -8.81 24.47 1.79
C GLU A 126 -9.54 25.79 1.45
N LEU A 127 -10.85 25.84 1.69
CA LEU A 127 -11.63 27.08 1.57
C LEU A 127 -11.19 28.14 2.58
N GLN A 128 -11.02 27.77 3.85
CA GLN A 128 -10.64 28.70 4.93
C GLN A 128 -9.22 29.26 4.75
N SER A 129 -8.29 28.45 4.24
CA SER A 129 -6.93 28.90 3.93
C SER A 129 -6.88 29.87 2.74
N GLY A 130 -7.96 29.96 1.96
CA GLY A 130 -8.02 30.73 0.72
C GLY A 130 -7.30 30.06 -0.45
N TRP A 131 -6.74 28.85 -0.29
CA TRP A 131 -6.02 28.14 -1.35
C TRP A 131 -6.88 27.93 -2.60
N MET A 132 -8.16 27.61 -2.41
CA MET A 132 -9.13 27.42 -3.49
C MET A 132 -9.43 28.69 -4.28
N ASP A 133 -9.17 29.88 -3.72
CA ASP A 133 -9.58 31.16 -4.31
C ASP A 133 -8.39 31.97 -4.85
N GLN A 134 -7.18 31.39 -4.86
CA GLN A 134 -6.00 32.06 -5.39
C GLN A 134 -6.07 32.22 -6.92
N LEU A 135 -5.56 33.37 -7.40
CA LEU A 135 -5.68 33.82 -8.79
C LEU A 135 -4.60 33.26 -9.74
N ASP A 136 -3.52 32.69 -9.20
CA ASP A 136 -2.50 32.03 -10.01
C ASP A 136 -3.05 30.76 -10.67
N VAL A 137 -2.49 30.45 -11.84
CA VAL A 137 -2.80 29.22 -12.57
C VAL A 137 -2.17 28.06 -11.82
N LEU A 138 -2.98 27.05 -11.48
CA LEU A 138 -2.49 25.83 -10.86
C LEU A 138 -1.73 24.99 -11.89
N GLU A 139 -0.41 24.92 -11.76
CA GLU A 139 0.42 24.06 -12.61
C GLU A 139 0.21 22.58 -12.28
N GLU A 140 0.50 21.71 -13.26
CA GLU A 140 0.29 20.26 -13.11
C GLU A 140 1.09 19.68 -11.93
N GLN A 141 2.33 20.13 -11.74
CA GLN A 141 3.17 19.66 -10.63
C GLN A 141 2.58 20.06 -9.27
N ASP A 142 2.08 21.29 -9.16
CA ASP A 142 1.45 21.79 -7.93
C ASP A 142 0.12 21.08 -7.66
N ALA A 143 -0.67 20.76 -8.70
CA ALA A 143 -1.87 19.94 -8.58
C ALA A 143 -1.55 18.54 -8.04
N VAL A 144 -0.46 17.91 -8.51
CA VAL A 144 0.01 16.61 -7.99
C VAL A 144 0.46 16.72 -6.54
N ILE A 145 1.19 17.77 -6.17
CA ILE A 145 1.61 18.03 -4.79
C ILE A 145 0.38 18.20 -3.89
N TRP A 146 -0.61 18.98 -4.33
CA TRP A 146 -1.85 19.20 -3.60
C TRP A 146 -2.65 17.91 -3.43
N LEU A 147 -2.79 17.10 -4.49
CA LEU A 147 -3.52 15.83 -4.40
C LEU A 147 -2.83 14.84 -3.44
N LYS A 148 -1.49 14.82 -3.42
CA LYS A 148 -0.74 14.04 -2.43
C LYS A 148 -0.94 14.56 -1.01
N ARG A 149 -1.06 15.88 -0.82
CA ARG A 149 -1.39 16.48 0.47
C ARG A 149 -2.77 16.03 0.94
N PHE A 150 -3.77 16.19 0.07
CA PHE A 150 -5.12 15.69 0.28
C PHE A 150 -5.12 14.23 0.70
N TYR A 151 -4.46 13.37 -0.07
CA TYR A 151 -4.42 11.95 0.22
C TYR A 151 -3.80 11.67 1.59
N ARG A 152 -2.65 12.26 1.89
CA ARG A 152 -1.97 12.08 3.18
C ARG A 152 -2.82 12.54 4.37
N GLU A 153 -3.40 13.74 4.27
CA GLU A 153 -4.04 14.40 5.41
C GLU A 153 -5.48 13.94 5.62
N ALA A 154 -6.23 13.72 4.54
CA ALA A 154 -7.64 13.35 4.62
C ALA A 154 -7.86 11.83 4.65
N MET A 155 -7.04 11.07 3.92
CA MET A 155 -7.28 9.64 3.66
C MET A 155 -6.30 8.73 4.40
N ALA A 156 -5.01 8.83 4.09
CA ALA A 156 -3.99 7.87 4.47
C ALA A 156 -3.69 7.84 5.98
N ASN A 157 -4.06 8.89 6.71
CA ASN A 157 -3.91 8.99 8.17
C ASN A 157 -5.28 8.94 8.89
N ASN A 158 -6.36 8.60 8.19
CA ASN A 158 -7.70 8.65 8.74
C ASN A 158 -8.02 7.35 9.49
N GLU A 159 -8.06 7.42 10.82
CA GLU A 159 -8.29 6.27 11.68
C GLU A 159 -9.59 5.52 11.36
N ASN A 160 -10.66 6.23 11.00
CA ASN A 160 -11.95 5.61 10.66
C ASN A 160 -11.87 4.81 9.34
N ILE A 161 -11.07 5.28 8.38
CA ILE A 161 -10.78 4.54 7.13
C ILE A 161 -9.96 3.29 7.45
N HIS A 162 -8.97 3.41 8.35
CA HIS A 162 -8.15 2.27 8.77
C HIS A 162 -8.99 1.21 9.48
N SER A 163 -9.86 1.61 10.42
CA SER A 163 -10.80 0.70 11.08
C SER A 163 -11.71 0.00 10.07
N HIS A 164 -12.18 0.71 9.04
CA HIS A 164 -12.96 0.08 7.98
C HIS A 164 -12.18 -0.99 7.22
N TYR A 165 -10.90 -0.74 6.91
CA TYR A 165 -10.04 -1.74 6.28
C TYR A 165 -9.81 -2.96 7.16
N GLU A 166 -9.61 -2.78 8.47
CA GLU A 166 -9.47 -3.88 9.43
C GLU A 166 -10.75 -4.73 9.53
N GLU A 167 -11.92 -4.11 9.42
CA GLU A 167 -13.20 -4.83 9.34
C GLU A 167 -13.30 -5.72 8.09
N ILE A 168 -12.74 -5.27 6.95
CA ILE A 168 -12.71 -6.06 5.72
C ILE A 168 -11.67 -7.19 5.83
N SER A 169 -10.49 -6.88 6.35
CA SER A 169 -9.40 -7.83 6.50
C SER A 169 -8.49 -7.43 7.66
N MET A 170 -8.41 -8.31 8.67
CA MET A 170 -7.56 -8.10 9.84
C MET A 170 -6.06 -8.01 9.53
N HIS A 171 -5.64 -8.43 8.32
CA HIS A 171 -4.23 -8.40 7.91
C HIS A 171 -3.83 -7.10 7.19
N TRP A 172 -4.79 -6.23 6.87
CA TRP A 172 -4.52 -5.03 6.08
C TRP A 172 -3.82 -3.91 6.85
N ALA A 173 -3.85 -3.92 8.18
CA ALA A 173 -3.12 -2.95 8.99
C ALA A 173 -1.61 -2.94 8.67
N ASP A 174 -0.99 -4.12 8.52
CA ASP A 174 0.42 -4.27 8.15
C ASP A 174 0.70 -3.96 6.67
N ASP A 175 -0.33 -4.00 5.82
CA ASP A 175 -0.22 -3.85 4.35
C ASP A 175 -0.51 -2.45 3.87
N LEU A 176 -1.03 -1.61 4.75
CA LEU A 176 -1.55 -0.30 4.38
C LEU A 176 -0.46 0.60 3.81
N ASP A 177 0.72 0.64 4.43
CA ASP A 177 1.87 1.41 3.91
C ASP A 177 2.22 1.00 2.47
N ALA A 178 2.20 -0.31 2.19
CA ALA A 178 2.50 -0.84 0.87
C ALA A 178 1.46 -0.39 -0.17
N ALA A 179 0.18 -0.52 0.16
CA ALA A 179 -0.92 -0.12 -0.71
C ALA A 179 -0.93 1.40 -0.93
N GLN A 180 -0.70 2.18 0.12
CA GLN A 180 -0.66 3.63 0.03
C GLN A 180 0.54 4.13 -0.78
N MET A 181 1.71 3.51 -0.61
CA MET A 181 2.88 3.77 -1.45
C MET A 181 2.55 3.50 -2.93
N MET A 182 1.85 2.41 -3.24
CA MET A 182 1.42 2.10 -4.61
C MET A 182 0.45 3.15 -5.17
N ALA A 183 -0.49 3.62 -4.35
CA ALA A 183 -1.42 4.69 -4.75
C ALA A 183 -0.68 5.99 -5.05
N VAL A 184 0.25 6.43 -4.19
CA VAL A 184 1.07 7.62 -4.42
C VAL A 184 1.94 7.48 -5.68
N GLN A 185 2.55 6.30 -5.88
CA GLN A 185 3.32 6.02 -7.09
C GLN A 185 2.43 6.11 -8.35
N THR A 186 1.17 5.70 -8.26
CA THR A 186 0.19 5.79 -9.35
C THR A 186 -0.13 7.25 -9.68
N ILE A 187 -0.35 8.09 -8.66
CA ILE A 187 -0.57 9.53 -8.83
C ILE A 187 0.62 10.19 -9.55
N GLN A 188 1.84 9.88 -9.13
CA GLN A 188 3.06 10.52 -9.66
C GLN A 188 3.39 10.10 -11.09
N ASN A 189 3.10 8.85 -11.45
CA ASN A 189 3.49 8.30 -12.75
C ASN A 189 2.35 8.33 -13.78
N ALA A 190 1.16 8.80 -13.41
CA ALA A 190 0.04 8.90 -14.30
C ALA A 190 0.38 9.77 -15.51
N LYS A 191 0.14 9.22 -16.70
CA LYS A 191 0.32 9.91 -17.98
C LYS A 191 -0.94 9.73 -18.80
N ARG A 192 -1.30 10.77 -19.57
CA ARG A 192 -2.46 10.73 -20.47
C ARG A 192 -2.30 9.59 -21.48
N GLY A 193 -3.35 8.77 -21.64
CA GLY A 193 -3.38 7.67 -22.61
C GLY A 193 -2.53 6.45 -22.25
N GLN A 194 -2.05 6.34 -21.00
CA GLN A 194 -1.37 5.15 -20.50
C GLN A 194 -2.20 4.45 -19.44
N SER A 195 -1.97 3.14 -19.26
CA SER A 195 -2.59 2.37 -18.18
C SER A 195 -2.18 2.94 -16.83
N LEU A 196 -3.17 3.13 -15.96
CA LEU A 196 -2.99 3.69 -14.63
C LEU A 196 -2.55 2.61 -13.64
N LEU A 197 -3.02 1.38 -13.80
CA LEU A 197 -2.77 0.30 -12.85
C LEU A 197 -1.29 -0.09 -12.83
N VAL A 198 -0.71 -0.04 -11.65
CA VAL A 198 0.67 -0.47 -11.41
C VAL A 198 0.68 -1.96 -11.06
N LYS A 199 1.65 -2.69 -11.61
CA LYS A 199 1.87 -4.10 -11.25
C LYS A 199 2.28 -4.22 -9.78
N LEU A 200 1.88 -5.33 -9.15
CA LEU A 200 2.26 -5.63 -7.78
C LEU A 200 3.79 -5.83 -7.68
N PHE A 201 4.35 -6.65 -8.55
CA PHE A 201 5.79 -6.87 -8.66
C PHE A 201 6.40 -6.04 -9.78
N LYS A 202 7.66 -5.64 -9.57
CA LYS A 202 8.44 -4.91 -10.57
C LYS A 202 8.83 -5.80 -11.75
N ASP A 203 9.29 -7.01 -11.44
CA ASP A 203 9.76 -8.00 -12.39
C ASP A 203 9.55 -9.42 -11.84
N ALA A 204 9.86 -10.42 -12.67
CA ALA A 204 9.71 -11.82 -12.31
C ALA A 204 10.64 -12.27 -11.17
N SER A 205 11.76 -11.56 -10.94
CA SER A 205 12.65 -11.87 -9.82
C SER A 205 11.99 -11.51 -8.50
N ASP A 206 11.37 -10.33 -8.42
CA ASP A 206 10.63 -9.92 -7.23
C ASP A 206 9.36 -10.77 -7.00
N GLU A 207 8.68 -11.19 -8.07
CA GLU A 207 7.53 -12.12 -7.96
C GLU A 207 7.92 -13.48 -7.39
N ALA A 208 9.06 -14.04 -7.82
CA ALA A 208 9.56 -15.32 -7.33
C ALA A 208 10.24 -15.22 -5.94
N PHE A 209 10.66 -14.02 -5.53
CA PHE A 209 11.49 -13.81 -4.35
C PHE A 209 10.82 -14.32 -3.07
N GLY A 210 9.56 -13.95 -2.81
CA GLY A 210 8.86 -14.32 -1.58
C GLY A 210 8.69 -15.84 -1.43
N ALA A 211 8.21 -16.49 -2.49
CA ALA A 211 8.04 -17.95 -2.54
C ALA A 211 9.36 -18.70 -2.34
N SER A 212 10.41 -18.26 -3.05
CA SER A 212 11.75 -18.84 -2.95
C SER A 212 12.32 -18.70 -1.54
N LEU A 213 12.22 -17.50 -0.94
CA LEU A 213 12.76 -17.21 0.37
C LEU A 213 12.06 -18.06 1.44
N PHE A 214 10.72 -18.09 1.42
CA PHE A 214 9.93 -18.92 2.32
C PHE A 214 10.30 -20.40 2.25
N LEU A 215 10.29 -21.00 1.06
CA LEU A 215 10.56 -22.44 0.89
C LEU A 215 11.99 -22.82 1.29
N LYS A 216 12.97 -21.98 0.94
CA LYS A 216 14.37 -22.22 1.32
C LYS A 216 14.57 -22.09 2.84
N SER A 217 13.97 -21.08 3.46
CA SER A 217 14.04 -20.89 4.91
C SER A 217 13.43 -22.06 5.68
N VAL A 218 12.24 -22.54 5.28
CA VAL A 218 11.63 -23.73 5.89
C VAL A 218 12.53 -24.95 5.75
N ARG A 219 13.10 -25.17 4.55
CA ARG A 219 13.97 -26.33 4.29
C ARG A 219 15.26 -26.31 5.10
N GLN A 220 15.85 -25.13 5.31
CA GLN A 220 17.14 -24.96 5.99
C GLN A 220 17.00 -24.64 7.48
N HIS A 221 15.77 -24.53 7.99
CA HIS A 221 15.49 -24.21 9.39
C HIS A 221 16.29 -25.05 10.39
N PRO A 222 16.44 -26.39 10.24
CA PRO A 222 17.23 -27.18 11.19
C PRO A 222 18.71 -26.76 11.23
N ASP A 223 19.30 -26.46 10.07
CA ASP A 223 20.69 -26.04 9.94
C ASP A 223 20.90 -24.64 10.53
N TRP A 224 19.96 -23.72 10.28
CA TRP A 224 19.97 -22.37 10.86
C TRP A 224 19.79 -22.40 12.37
N MET A 225 18.89 -23.23 12.89
CA MET A 225 18.73 -23.41 14.33
C MET A 225 20.02 -23.90 14.98
N GLU A 226 20.70 -24.91 14.42
CA GLU A 226 21.97 -25.39 14.96
C GLU A 226 23.07 -24.33 14.90
N LEU A 227 23.17 -23.61 13.78
CA LEU A 227 24.12 -22.52 13.61
C LEU A 227 23.88 -21.40 14.65
N ILE A 228 22.64 -20.96 14.83
CA ILE A 228 22.27 -19.94 15.82
C ILE A 228 22.62 -20.42 17.23
N LYS A 229 22.25 -21.66 17.58
CA LYS A 229 22.60 -22.27 18.88
C LYS A 229 24.11 -22.29 19.12
N SER A 230 24.92 -22.60 18.09
CA SER A 230 26.39 -22.62 18.20
C SER A 230 27.02 -21.23 18.41
N LYS A 231 26.32 -20.15 18.05
CA LYS A 231 26.80 -18.76 18.19
C LYS A 231 26.21 -18.04 19.40
N ALA A 232 25.11 -18.56 19.96
CA ALA A 232 24.45 -17.98 21.13
C ALA A 232 25.17 -18.37 22.43
N ASN A 233 26.17 -17.59 22.85
CA ASN A 233 26.99 -17.90 24.03
C ASN A 233 26.26 -17.75 25.37
N GLN A 234 25.17 -16.98 25.43
CA GLN A 234 24.49 -16.58 26.69
C GLN A 234 22.97 -16.79 26.66
N TRP A 235 22.42 -17.26 25.54
CA TRP A 235 20.99 -17.34 25.32
C TRP A 235 20.64 -18.70 24.73
N GLU A 236 19.62 -19.35 25.29
CA GLU A 236 19.01 -20.52 24.66
C GLU A 236 18.16 -20.04 23.49
N TYR A 237 18.22 -20.75 22.36
CA TYR A 237 17.45 -20.44 21.16
C TYR A 237 15.95 -20.34 21.43
N GLU A 238 15.46 -21.20 22.33
CA GLU A 238 14.08 -21.28 22.76
C GLU A 238 13.61 -20.02 23.50
N ARG A 239 14.53 -19.18 24.00
CA ARG A 239 14.22 -17.91 24.67
C ARG A 239 14.05 -16.74 23.70
N LEU A 240 14.42 -16.91 22.43
CA LEU A 240 14.15 -15.93 21.39
C LEU A 240 12.65 -15.89 21.10
N ALA A 241 12.11 -14.69 20.91
CA ALA A 241 10.74 -14.54 20.48
C ALA A 241 10.54 -15.27 19.13
N PRO A 242 9.37 -15.89 18.88
CA PRO A 242 9.18 -16.65 17.65
C PRO A 242 9.36 -15.79 16.38
N VAL A 243 9.03 -14.50 16.42
CA VAL A 243 9.26 -13.55 15.33
C VAL A 243 10.76 -13.35 15.08
N GLU A 244 11.57 -13.17 16.13
CA GLU A 244 13.03 -13.03 16.01
C GLU A 244 13.66 -14.26 15.36
N ARG A 245 13.18 -15.46 15.71
CA ARG A 245 13.61 -16.71 15.08
C ARG A 245 13.29 -16.73 13.58
N CYS A 246 12.08 -16.32 13.19
CA CYS A 246 11.71 -16.21 11.78
C CYS A 246 12.60 -15.21 11.02
N LEU A 247 12.89 -14.07 11.64
CA LEU A 247 13.75 -13.03 11.05
C LEU A 247 15.19 -13.55 10.85
N LEU A 248 15.75 -14.27 11.82
CA LEU A 248 17.09 -14.86 11.71
C LEU A 248 17.14 -15.93 10.61
N ASP A 249 16.17 -16.83 10.55
CA ASP A 249 16.11 -17.86 9.50
C ASP A 249 16.04 -17.22 8.11
N MET A 250 15.15 -16.25 7.94
CA MET A 250 14.98 -15.51 6.70
C MET A 250 16.27 -14.77 6.32
N ALA A 251 16.94 -14.12 7.27
CA ALA A 251 18.19 -13.39 7.05
C ALA A 251 19.33 -14.32 6.61
N LEU A 252 19.53 -15.43 7.31
CA LEU A 252 20.58 -16.41 7.01
C LEU A 252 20.33 -17.07 5.65
N THR A 253 19.09 -17.44 5.37
CA THR A 253 18.68 -17.94 4.06
C THR A 253 19.01 -16.90 2.98
N GLU A 254 18.61 -15.64 3.16
CA GLU A 254 18.87 -14.61 2.18
C GLU A 254 20.37 -14.42 1.89
N MET A 255 21.19 -14.36 2.94
CA MET A 255 22.65 -14.19 2.80
C MET A 255 23.32 -15.33 2.03
N VAL A 256 22.82 -16.55 2.17
CA VAL A 256 23.43 -17.75 1.57
C VAL A 256 22.89 -18.00 0.16
N ASP A 257 21.58 -17.81 -0.04
CA ASP A 257 20.87 -18.28 -1.23
C ASP A 257 20.53 -17.19 -2.26
N PHE A 258 20.67 -15.90 -1.92
CA PHE A 258 20.25 -14.77 -2.75
C PHE A 258 21.42 -13.83 -3.01
N GLN A 259 22.35 -14.28 -3.86
CA GLN A 259 23.59 -13.56 -4.18
C GLN A 259 23.38 -12.19 -4.82
N GLU A 260 22.20 -11.95 -5.40
CA GLU A 260 21.84 -10.65 -5.94
C GLU A 260 21.52 -9.60 -4.86
N VAL A 261 21.28 -10.03 -3.61
CA VAL A 261 21.06 -9.12 -2.48
C VAL A 261 22.39 -8.85 -1.77
N PRO A 262 22.81 -7.59 -1.61
CA PRO A 262 24.02 -7.29 -0.86
C PRO A 262 23.90 -7.76 0.59
N ILE A 263 24.93 -8.43 1.12
CA ILE A 263 24.94 -8.96 2.50
C ILE A 263 24.55 -7.89 3.54
N LYS A 264 25.01 -6.65 3.37
CA LYS A 264 24.65 -5.54 4.28
C LYS A 264 23.13 -5.29 4.31
N VAL A 265 22.43 -5.42 3.18
CA VAL A 265 20.98 -5.28 3.10
C VAL A 265 20.31 -6.46 3.82
N SER A 266 20.77 -7.69 3.58
CA SER A 266 20.25 -8.90 4.25
C SER A 266 20.46 -8.90 5.77
N ILE A 267 21.44 -8.13 6.28
CA ILE A 267 21.61 -7.89 7.71
C ILE A 267 20.69 -6.76 8.19
N ASN A 268 20.65 -5.64 7.47
CA ASN A 268 19.96 -4.44 7.93
C ASN A 268 18.43 -4.58 7.89
N GLU A 269 17.86 -5.21 6.86
CA GLU A 269 16.41 -5.31 6.70
C GLU A 269 15.75 -6.07 7.88
N PRO A 270 16.22 -7.27 8.27
CA PRO A 270 15.68 -7.95 9.46
C PRO A 270 15.85 -7.16 10.76
N ILE A 271 16.93 -6.37 10.93
CA ILE A 271 17.11 -5.51 12.10
C ILE A 271 16.05 -4.42 12.14
N GLU A 272 15.74 -3.80 11.01
CA GLU A 272 14.67 -2.79 10.93
C GLU A 272 13.29 -3.41 11.15
N LEU A 273 13.05 -4.64 10.70
CA LEU A 273 11.81 -5.37 10.98
C LEU A 273 11.70 -5.74 12.48
N ALA A 274 12.78 -6.15 13.12
CA ALA A 274 12.81 -6.47 14.56
C ALA A 274 12.60 -5.24 15.47
N LYS A 275 12.77 -4.01 14.96
CA LYS A 275 12.39 -2.79 15.70
C LYS A 275 10.91 -2.47 15.58
N GLN A 276 10.27 -2.97 14.53
CA GLN A 276 8.87 -2.69 14.19
C GLN A 276 7.92 -3.70 14.88
N TYR A 277 8.34 -4.95 15.01
CA TYR A 277 7.60 -6.07 15.61
C TYR A 277 8.23 -6.51 16.93
#